data_AF-A0A2V7N700-F1
#
_entry.id   AF-A0A2V7N700-F1
#
_cell.length_a   1.000
_cell.length_b   1.000
_cell.length_c   1.000
_cell.angle_alpha   90.00
_cell.angle_beta   90.00
_cell.angle_gamma   90.00
#
_symmetry.space_group_name_H-M   'P 1'
#
loop_
_entity.id
_entity.type
_entity.pdbx_description
1 polymer ?
#
loop_
_entity_poly.entity_id
_entity_poly.type
_entity_poly.pdbx_seq_one_letter_code
_entity_poly.pdbx_strand_id
1 'polypeptide(L)'
;MSGGRAERWACAQRVRAPAAFVALFMFAAAGSAATQGVEPLHKSDLVRLLASPLIHKGEVADLIRRNCLAFRPTERDWSDLRTLGADVDVLSSVGACTTRPAPPATRAALTLEALSVVPAAAPVVAAAGTDAVVEVRVSRGKVRQAGLALVLRGSSRIPGGSPRDAEAVTDDSGLAVFRVPAGRTVATYRFDVVTGSGAELPGRPAVELGVGPAQPTVAEFRPDRVTVTPGETGPLALVVALKDSFSNPIPAEALWLRPASAELGIPGQQRATDSLGGASFVIDRAAVRHSGTLDLWARGRRIAALDVALAGPERAASTGTGFVPKDSLRGVVRHHLPQPLVFQVRGPSGGALAGRVVSLRARNATLASDSAVTDSAGRVQVDVTLGTQAGVADITASVDSVEQKTTLLVEPGPPVEFILERDGLRVESGHILVALDTSFELTVKARDGYGNVVPVRSLPQMLEGTRGRFNAQRGPLRLSRIRPGGPGAIMTFQSVGLGSTSLKITAAGSSASVEVDVVPSR
;
A
#
# COMPACT_ATOMS: atom_id res chain seq x y z
N MET A 1 34.98 -36.62 -16.04
CA MET A 1 36.14 -35.82 -15.61
C MET A 1 35.67 -34.39 -15.43
N SER A 2 36.07 -33.77 -14.31
CA SER A 2 35.68 -32.46 -13.74
C SER A 2 34.17 -32.26 -13.49
N GLY A 3 33.67 -31.94 -12.29
CA GLY A 3 34.28 -31.33 -11.10
C GLY A 3 33.71 -29.93 -10.92
N GLY A 4 32.52 -29.80 -10.30
CA GLY A 4 31.86 -28.52 -10.06
C GLY A 4 30.85 -28.61 -8.92
N ARG A 5 31.14 -27.91 -7.82
CA ARG A 5 30.56 -28.03 -6.48
C ARG A 5 29.13 -27.50 -6.36
N ALA A 6 28.34 -28.19 -5.52
CA ALA A 6 27.09 -27.71 -4.97
C ALA A 6 27.35 -26.76 -3.78
N GLU A 7 26.87 -25.52 -3.85
CA GLU A 7 26.88 -24.59 -2.73
C GLU A 7 25.56 -24.64 -1.97
N ARG A 8 25.64 -25.22 -0.77
CA ARG A 8 24.64 -25.13 0.29
C ARG A 8 24.89 -23.82 1.05
N TRP A 9 23.93 -22.91 1.06
CA TRP A 9 23.89 -21.81 2.02
C TRP A 9 22.85 -22.14 3.10
N ALA A 10 23.32 -22.83 4.13
CA ALA A 10 22.64 -22.95 5.41
C ALA A 10 23.10 -21.78 6.29
N CYS A 11 22.21 -20.82 6.56
CA CYS A 11 22.49 -19.78 7.53
C CYS A 11 22.17 -20.32 8.94
N ALA A 12 23.23 -20.68 9.67
CA ALA A 12 23.16 -21.10 11.05
C ALA A 12 22.97 -19.89 11.97
N GLN A 13 21.76 -19.70 12.51
CA GLN A 13 21.55 -18.79 13.64
C GLN A 13 21.69 -19.57 14.95
N ARG A 14 22.80 -19.29 15.65
CA ARG A 14 23.07 -19.72 17.02
C ARG A 14 22.09 -19.04 17.97
N VAL A 15 21.10 -19.79 18.47
CA VAL A 15 20.32 -19.40 19.65
C VAL A 15 21.20 -19.68 20.88
N ARG A 16 21.71 -18.63 21.51
CA ARG A 16 22.34 -18.71 22.84
C ARG A 16 21.23 -18.80 23.89
N ALA A 17 21.02 -20.00 24.43
CA ALA A 17 20.27 -20.20 25.66
C ALA A 17 21.10 -19.70 26.85
N PRO A 18 20.55 -18.88 27.76
CA PRO A 18 21.18 -18.67 29.06
C PRO A 18 20.80 -19.82 29.99
N ALA A 19 21.82 -20.51 30.48
CA ALA A 19 21.72 -21.54 31.50
C ALA A 19 21.12 -20.96 32.79
N ALA A 20 20.03 -21.56 33.25
CA ALA A 20 19.45 -21.29 34.55
C ALA A 20 20.40 -21.82 35.63
N PHE A 21 20.92 -20.90 36.44
CA PHE A 21 21.70 -21.19 37.64
C PHE A 21 20.78 -21.82 38.68
N VAL A 22 20.99 -23.11 38.96
CA VAL A 22 20.39 -23.81 40.11
C VAL A 22 21.07 -23.29 41.37
N ALA A 23 20.42 -22.35 42.06
CA ALA A 23 20.79 -21.95 43.42
C ALA A 23 19.94 -22.77 44.40
N LEU A 24 20.60 -23.75 45.02
CA LEU A 24 20.13 -24.58 46.10
C LEU A 24 19.92 -23.72 47.36
N PHE A 25 18.68 -23.30 47.65
CA PHE A 25 18.30 -22.74 48.95
C PHE A 25 17.68 -23.85 49.81
N MET A 26 18.52 -24.43 50.67
CA MET A 26 18.08 -25.17 51.85
C MET A 26 17.45 -24.17 52.84
N PHE A 27 16.13 -24.19 52.97
CA PHE A 27 15.44 -23.64 54.14
C PHE A 27 14.85 -24.79 54.94
N ALA A 28 15.34 -24.91 56.17
CA ALA A 28 14.86 -25.83 57.18
C ALA A 28 13.35 -25.60 57.42
N ALA A 29 12.55 -26.63 57.17
CA ALA A 29 11.18 -26.69 57.66
C ALA A 29 11.22 -26.90 59.18
N ALA A 30 11.29 -25.80 59.93
CA ALA A 30 10.83 -25.80 61.31
C ALA A 30 9.33 -26.09 61.27
N GLY A 31 8.94 -27.27 61.77
CA GLY A 31 7.56 -27.69 61.88
C GLY A 31 6.78 -26.72 62.77
N SER A 32 6.06 -25.81 62.14
CA SER A 32 4.87 -25.21 62.74
C SER A 32 3.77 -26.24 62.57
N ALA A 33 3.56 -27.04 63.62
CA ALA A 33 2.33 -27.80 63.79
C ALA A 33 1.16 -26.83 63.56
N ALA A 34 0.47 -26.98 62.42
CA ALA A 34 -0.78 -26.31 62.21
C ALA A 34 -1.73 -26.83 63.29
N THR A 35 -1.94 -26.05 64.34
CA THR A 35 -3.14 -26.14 65.16
C THR A 35 -4.31 -25.80 64.25
N GLN A 36 -4.80 -26.81 63.52
CA GLN A 36 -6.07 -26.74 62.81
C GLN A 36 -7.11 -26.30 63.85
N GLY A 37 -7.72 -25.14 63.59
CA GLY A 37 -8.73 -24.58 64.47
C GLY A 37 -9.84 -25.60 64.72
N VAL A 38 -10.30 -25.66 65.97
CA VAL A 38 -11.45 -26.45 66.43
C VAL A 38 -12.71 -25.78 65.88
N GLU A 39 -12.99 -25.94 64.58
CA GLU A 39 -14.21 -25.40 63.98
C GLU A 39 -15.35 -26.40 64.15
N PRO A 40 -16.44 -26.05 64.85
CA PRO A 40 -17.53 -26.97 65.11
C PRO A 40 -18.20 -27.44 63.81
N LEU A 41 -18.51 -28.72 63.73
CA LEU A 41 -19.07 -29.32 62.53
C LEU A 41 -20.52 -28.88 62.32
N HIS A 42 -20.82 -28.31 61.16
CA HIS A 42 -22.18 -27.98 60.77
C HIS A 42 -22.92 -29.22 60.29
N LYS A 43 -24.25 -29.14 60.29
CA LYS A 43 -25.14 -30.25 59.90
C LYS A 43 -24.85 -30.76 58.47
N SER A 44 -24.56 -29.86 57.53
CA SER A 44 -24.20 -30.24 56.15
C SER A 44 -22.90 -31.03 56.05
N ASP A 45 -21.92 -30.72 56.89
CA ASP A 45 -20.61 -31.36 56.86
C ASP A 45 -20.71 -32.78 57.41
N LEU A 46 -21.48 -32.95 58.50
CA LEU A 46 -21.75 -34.25 59.09
C LEU A 46 -22.47 -35.19 58.10
N VAL A 47 -23.45 -34.67 57.36
CA VAL A 47 -24.15 -35.43 56.31
C VAL A 47 -23.18 -35.83 55.19
N ARG A 48 -22.31 -34.93 54.74
CA ARG A 48 -21.31 -35.22 53.69
C ARG A 48 -20.31 -36.28 54.14
N LEU A 49 -19.80 -36.18 55.36
CA LEU A 49 -18.85 -37.13 55.92
C LEU A 49 -19.46 -38.53 56.06
N LEU A 50 -20.73 -38.62 56.47
CA LEU A 50 -21.43 -39.89 56.62
C LEU A 50 -21.86 -40.51 55.28
N ALA A 51 -22.20 -39.69 54.29
CA ALA A 51 -22.56 -40.16 52.96
C ALA A 51 -21.35 -40.61 52.11
N SER A 52 -20.12 -40.27 52.52
CA SER A 52 -18.90 -40.66 51.81
C SER A 52 -18.50 -42.10 52.12
N PRO A 53 -18.42 -43.00 51.13
CA PRO A 53 -17.98 -44.39 51.34
C PRO A 53 -16.48 -44.53 51.58
N LEU A 54 -15.71 -43.45 51.36
CA LEU A 54 -14.25 -43.43 51.49
C LEU A 54 -13.77 -43.09 52.91
N ILE A 55 -14.67 -42.64 53.79
CA ILE A 55 -14.33 -42.22 55.16
C ILE A 55 -14.88 -43.25 56.14
N HIS A 56 -14.00 -43.83 56.95
CA HIS A 56 -14.40 -44.79 57.98
C HIS A 56 -15.17 -44.08 59.10
N LYS A 57 -16.22 -44.73 59.61
CA LYS A 57 -17.10 -44.14 60.64
C LYS A 57 -16.37 -43.79 61.93
N GLY A 58 -15.34 -44.56 62.29
CA GLY A 58 -14.45 -44.24 63.42
C GLY A 58 -13.71 -42.91 63.27
N GLU A 59 -13.31 -42.56 62.03
CA GLU A 59 -12.65 -41.28 61.73
C GLU A 59 -13.63 -40.11 61.83
N VAL A 60 -14.88 -40.31 61.40
CA VAL A 60 -15.97 -39.34 61.59
C VAL A 60 -16.26 -39.13 63.09
N ALA A 61 -16.30 -40.21 63.88
CA ALA A 61 -16.48 -40.13 65.33
C ALA A 61 -15.34 -39.37 66.02
N ASP A 62 -14.09 -39.59 65.60
CA ASP A 62 -12.93 -38.84 66.08
C ASP A 62 -12.98 -37.36 65.73
N LEU A 63 -13.43 -37.03 64.51
CA LEU A 63 -13.61 -35.65 64.07
C LEU A 63 -14.67 -34.94 64.94
N ILE A 64 -15.78 -35.62 65.24
CA ILE A 64 -16.85 -35.10 66.11
C ILE A 64 -16.35 -34.93 67.55
N ARG A 65 -15.59 -35.89 68.09
CA ARG A 65 -15.01 -35.77 69.44
C ARG A 65 -14.07 -34.57 69.57
N ARG A 66 -13.30 -34.29 68.53
CA ARG A 66 -12.36 -33.16 68.49
C ARG A 66 -13.06 -31.82 68.35
N ASN A 67 -14.00 -31.71 67.42
CA ASN A 67 -14.54 -30.41 67.01
C ASN A 67 -15.93 -30.07 67.58
N CYS A 68 -16.68 -31.07 68.05
CA CYS A 68 -18.08 -30.98 68.40
C CYS A 68 -18.98 -30.34 67.32
N LEU A 69 -20.28 -30.26 67.57
CA LEU A 69 -21.25 -29.81 66.58
C LEU A 69 -21.57 -28.32 66.75
N ALA A 70 -21.73 -27.61 65.63
CA ALA A 70 -22.21 -26.22 65.59
C ALA A 70 -23.72 -26.08 65.86
N PHE A 71 -24.43 -27.20 66.07
CA PHE A 71 -25.87 -27.26 66.25
C PHE A 71 -26.24 -28.33 67.29
N ARG A 72 -27.42 -28.22 67.88
CA ARG A 72 -28.00 -29.27 68.75
C ARG A 72 -28.92 -30.16 67.91
N PRO A 73 -28.63 -31.46 67.76
CA PRO A 73 -29.48 -32.37 67.01
C PRO A 73 -30.88 -32.49 67.63
N THR A 74 -31.90 -32.38 66.78
CA THR A 74 -33.30 -32.67 67.11
C THR A 74 -33.58 -34.18 66.99
N GLU A 75 -34.71 -34.65 67.50
CA GLU A 75 -35.12 -36.07 67.39
C GLU A 75 -35.17 -36.57 65.94
N ARG A 76 -35.57 -35.69 65.01
CA ARG A 76 -35.54 -35.95 63.56
C ARG A 76 -34.11 -36.13 63.04
N ASP A 77 -33.18 -35.30 63.48
CA ASP A 77 -31.77 -35.40 63.09
C ASP A 77 -31.14 -36.72 63.53
N TRP A 78 -31.50 -37.22 64.72
CA TRP A 78 -31.06 -38.53 65.20
C TRP A 78 -31.58 -39.69 64.34
N SER A 79 -32.77 -39.55 63.77
CA SER A 79 -33.30 -40.53 62.81
C SER A 79 -32.58 -40.45 61.46
N ASP A 80 -32.32 -39.24 60.98
CA ASP A 80 -31.64 -39.00 59.69
C ASP A 80 -30.19 -39.52 59.72
N LEU A 81 -29.46 -39.29 60.82
CA LEU A 81 -28.09 -39.77 60.98
C LEU A 81 -27.99 -41.30 60.97
N ARG A 82 -28.93 -42.00 61.62
CA ARG A 82 -29.03 -43.47 61.56
C ARG A 82 -29.30 -43.96 60.14
N THR A 83 -30.19 -43.28 59.42
CA THR A 83 -30.51 -43.60 58.03
C THR A 83 -29.30 -43.39 57.10
N LEU A 84 -28.45 -42.41 57.41
CA LEU A 84 -27.19 -42.13 56.70
C LEU A 84 -26.02 -43.06 57.12
N GLY A 85 -26.30 -44.10 57.92
CA GLY A 85 -25.31 -45.10 58.32
C GLY A 85 -24.33 -44.61 59.40
N ALA A 86 -24.74 -43.71 60.29
CA ALA A 86 -24.02 -43.46 61.54
C ALA A 86 -24.14 -44.68 62.46
N ASP A 87 -23.00 -45.22 62.88
CA ASP A 87 -22.92 -46.34 63.81
C ASP A 87 -22.93 -45.85 65.28
N VAL A 88 -22.84 -46.80 66.22
CA VAL A 88 -22.93 -46.52 67.66
C VAL A 88 -21.84 -45.55 68.15
N ASP A 89 -20.66 -45.57 67.52
CA ASP A 89 -19.53 -44.72 67.89
C ASP A 89 -19.71 -43.27 67.43
N VAL A 90 -20.26 -43.08 66.23
CA VAL A 90 -20.64 -41.75 65.75
C VAL A 90 -21.77 -41.18 66.59
N LEU A 91 -22.83 -41.96 66.85
CA LEU A 91 -24.00 -41.48 67.60
C LEU A 91 -23.67 -41.16 69.06
N SER A 92 -22.82 -41.96 69.72
CA SER A 92 -22.34 -41.66 71.06
C SER A 92 -21.47 -40.41 71.12
N SER A 93 -20.62 -40.18 70.10
CA SER A 93 -19.77 -38.99 70.00
C SER A 93 -20.59 -37.72 69.78
N VAL A 94 -21.65 -37.78 68.96
CA VAL A 94 -22.63 -36.70 68.80
C VAL A 94 -23.34 -36.40 70.13
N GLY A 95 -23.77 -37.46 70.84
CA GLY A 95 -24.47 -37.33 72.13
C GLY A 95 -23.59 -36.67 73.19
N ALA A 96 -22.33 -37.07 73.28
CA ALA A 96 -21.36 -36.49 74.22
C ALA A 96 -21.16 -34.97 74.01
N CYS A 97 -21.25 -34.49 72.76
CA CYS A 97 -21.21 -33.05 72.48
C CYS A 97 -22.46 -32.30 72.93
N THR A 98 -23.63 -32.95 72.97
CA THR A 98 -24.86 -32.31 73.48
C THR A 98 -24.86 -32.11 75.00
N THR A 99 -24.12 -32.97 75.73
CA THR A 99 -23.96 -32.90 77.19
C THR A 99 -22.78 -32.05 77.63
N ARG A 100 -21.95 -31.56 76.70
CA ARG A 100 -20.77 -30.75 77.03
C ARG A 100 -21.22 -29.33 77.44
N PRO A 101 -20.89 -28.84 78.65
CA PRO A 101 -21.13 -27.45 79.02
C PRO A 101 -20.41 -26.54 78.02
N ALA A 102 -21.09 -25.51 77.51
CA ALA A 102 -20.45 -24.51 76.67
C ALA A 102 -19.24 -23.94 77.41
N PRO A 103 -18.09 -23.72 76.74
CA PRO A 103 -16.96 -23.06 77.38
C PRO A 103 -17.44 -21.72 77.95
N PRO A 104 -16.98 -21.32 79.16
CA PRO A 104 -17.39 -20.06 79.74
C PRO A 104 -17.07 -18.96 78.74
N ALA A 105 -18.08 -18.15 78.40
CA ALA A 105 -17.90 -16.98 77.59
C ALA A 105 -16.74 -16.19 78.19
N THR A 106 -15.62 -16.12 77.45
CA THR A 106 -14.50 -15.26 77.79
C THR A 106 -15.13 -13.91 78.05
N ARG A 107 -15.03 -13.43 79.30
CA ARG A 107 -15.43 -12.08 79.70
C ARG A 107 -15.06 -11.18 78.54
N ALA A 108 -16.06 -10.48 78.00
CA ALA A 108 -15.84 -9.40 77.07
C ALA A 108 -14.72 -8.53 77.66
N ALA A 109 -13.50 -8.73 77.18
CA ALA A 109 -12.56 -7.65 77.12
C ALA A 109 -13.37 -6.57 76.42
N LEU A 110 -13.53 -5.42 77.09
CA LEU A 110 -14.08 -4.23 76.48
C LEU A 110 -13.41 -4.11 75.11
N THR A 111 -14.09 -4.56 74.06
CA THR A 111 -13.64 -4.31 72.70
C THR A 111 -13.85 -2.83 72.60
N LEU A 112 -12.77 -2.06 72.78
CA LEU A 112 -12.68 -0.77 72.14
C LEU A 112 -13.16 -1.02 70.73
N GLU A 113 -14.38 -0.58 70.42
CA GLU A 113 -14.93 -0.73 69.08
C GLU A 113 -13.87 -0.14 68.15
N ALA A 114 -13.27 -1.01 67.34
CA ALA A 114 -12.17 -0.61 66.49
C ALA A 114 -12.71 0.33 65.42
N LEU A 115 -11.87 1.27 64.98
CA LEU A 115 -12.21 2.12 63.86
C LEU A 115 -12.37 1.24 62.61
N SER A 116 -13.53 1.30 61.96
CA SER A 116 -13.82 0.67 60.68
C SER A 116 -13.82 1.73 59.59
N VAL A 117 -13.06 1.46 58.52
CA VAL A 117 -12.83 2.38 57.41
C VAL A 117 -13.11 1.61 56.13
N VAL A 118 -14.09 2.07 55.35
CA VAL A 118 -14.54 1.35 54.15
C VAL A 118 -14.71 2.32 52.99
N PRO A 119 -14.23 1.99 51.77
CA PRO A 119 -14.54 2.76 50.58
C PRO A 119 -16.05 2.84 50.35
N ALA A 120 -16.57 4.03 50.07
CA ALA A 120 -18.00 4.26 49.94
C ALA A 120 -18.59 3.67 48.65
N ALA A 121 -17.77 3.58 47.60
CA ALA A 121 -18.02 2.93 46.31
C ALA A 121 -16.70 2.34 45.78
N ALA A 122 -16.73 1.10 45.29
CA ALA A 122 -15.57 0.43 44.70
C ALA A 122 -16.01 -0.46 43.51
N PRO A 123 -15.27 -0.46 42.37
CA PRO A 123 -14.04 0.30 42.13
C PRO A 123 -14.30 1.79 41.80
N VAL A 124 -13.39 2.68 42.19
CA VAL A 124 -13.40 4.09 41.76
C VAL A 124 -12.75 4.17 40.39
N VAL A 125 -13.40 4.84 39.43
CA VAL A 125 -12.87 5.03 38.07
C VAL A 125 -12.86 6.50 37.68
N ALA A 126 -11.81 6.91 36.97
CA ALA A 126 -11.68 8.26 36.43
C ALA A 126 -11.03 8.23 35.04
N ALA A 127 -11.30 9.26 34.23
CA ALA A 127 -10.60 9.44 32.96
C ALA A 127 -9.26 10.13 33.17
N ALA A 128 -8.26 9.77 32.38
CA ALA A 128 -6.97 10.46 32.35
C ALA A 128 -7.18 11.99 32.19
N GLY A 129 -6.42 12.77 32.96
CA GLY A 129 -6.49 14.24 32.98
C GLY A 129 -7.65 14.83 33.78
N THR A 130 -8.44 14.02 34.50
CA THR A 130 -9.52 14.47 35.39
C THR A 130 -9.22 14.20 36.86
N ASP A 131 -10.03 14.77 37.76
CA ASP A 131 -9.97 14.44 39.19
C ASP A 131 -10.90 13.27 39.50
N ALA A 132 -10.34 12.24 40.15
CA ALA A 132 -11.12 11.17 40.75
C ALA A 132 -11.65 11.62 42.12
N VAL A 133 -12.92 11.30 42.39
CA VAL A 133 -13.53 11.49 43.70
C VAL A 133 -13.52 10.16 44.44
N VAL A 134 -12.72 10.09 45.50
CA VAL A 134 -12.65 8.91 46.37
C VAL A 134 -13.37 9.23 47.67
N GLU A 135 -14.33 8.40 48.03
CA GLU A 135 -15.12 8.55 49.24
C GLU A 135 -14.81 7.42 50.22
N VAL A 136 -14.51 7.76 51.47
CA VAL A 136 -14.22 6.79 52.53
C VAL A 136 -15.12 7.07 53.72
N ARG A 137 -15.81 6.03 54.21
CA ARG A 137 -16.67 6.10 55.39
C ARG A 137 -15.93 5.56 56.60
N VAL A 138 -15.99 6.31 57.70
CA VAL A 138 -15.39 5.94 58.98
C VAL A 138 -16.45 5.78 60.04
N SER A 139 -16.40 4.65 60.75
CA SER A 139 -17.29 4.34 61.86
C SER A 139 -16.53 3.67 63.00
N ARG A 140 -17.06 3.81 64.22
CA ARG A 140 -16.62 3.07 65.39
C ARG A 140 -17.87 2.34 65.91
N GLY A 141 -17.92 1.03 65.68
CA GLY A 141 -19.17 0.26 65.79
C GLY A 141 -20.28 0.88 64.97
N LYS A 142 -21.36 1.33 65.62
CA LYS A 142 -22.51 1.98 64.95
C LYS A 142 -22.38 3.50 64.83
N VAL A 143 -21.38 4.11 65.47
CA VAL A 143 -21.24 5.57 65.57
C VAL A 143 -20.35 6.09 64.44
N ARG A 144 -20.81 7.11 63.71
CA ARG A 144 -20.01 7.79 62.68
C ARG A 144 -18.95 8.67 63.33
N GLN A 145 -17.76 8.72 62.74
CA GLN A 145 -16.62 9.44 63.31
C GLN A 145 -16.34 10.68 62.47
N ALA A 146 -16.52 11.86 63.05
CA ALA A 146 -16.28 13.16 62.43
C ALA A 146 -14.95 13.78 62.89
N GLY A 147 -14.39 14.70 62.11
CA GLY A 147 -13.17 15.44 62.44
C GLY A 147 -11.87 14.62 62.37
N LEU A 148 -11.94 13.36 61.92
CA LEU A 148 -10.77 12.52 61.69
C LEU A 148 -10.10 12.90 60.36
N ALA A 149 -8.85 13.36 60.43
CA ALA A 149 -8.00 13.57 59.25
C ALA A 149 -7.47 12.22 58.74
N LEU A 150 -7.60 12.00 57.43
CA LEU A 150 -7.16 10.81 56.72
C LEU A 150 -6.29 11.19 55.52
N VAL A 151 -5.40 10.27 55.12
CA VAL A 151 -4.51 10.42 53.97
C VAL A 151 -4.58 9.17 53.09
N LEU A 152 -4.65 9.36 51.78
CA LEU A 152 -4.49 8.29 50.79
C LEU A 152 -3.00 8.14 50.45
N ARG A 153 -2.30 7.33 51.25
CA ARG A 153 -0.85 7.14 51.11
C ARG A 153 -0.51 6.53 49.75
N GLY A 154 0.42 7.16 49.04
CA GLY A 154 0.91 6.73 47.73
C GLY A 154 0.19 7.39 46.54
N SER A 155 -0.84 8.20 46.77
CA SER A 155 -1.51 8.97 45.72
C SER A 155 -0.61 10.04 45.09
N SER A 156 0.43 10.48 45.79
CA SER A 156 1.50 11.33 45.25
C SER A 156 2.36 10.68 44.15
N ARG A 157 2.29 9.35 43.99
CA ARG A 157 3.08 8.61 43.01
C ARG A 157 2.43 8.52 41.64
N ILE A 158 1.21 9.04 41.48
CA ILE A 158 0.49 9.05 40.20
C ILE A 158 1.26 9.94 39.21
N PRO A 159 1.74 9.41 38.07
CA PRO A 159 2.43 10.19 37.07
C PRO A 159 1.57 11.34 36.53
N GLY A 160 2.07 12.57 36.65
CA GLY A 160 1.34 13.78 36.27
C GLY A 160 0.20 14.18 37.22
N GLY A 161 0.13 13.58 38.41
CA GLY A 161 -0.78 13.94 39.50
C GLY A 161 -0.19 14.97 40.48
N SER A 162 -0.79 15.04 41.67
CA SER A 162 -0.31 15.91 42.78
C SER A 162 1.01 15.40 43.36
N PRO A 163 1.96 16.27 43.75
CA PRO A 163 3.20 15.85 44.43
C PRO A 163 2.99 15.47 45.90
N ARG A 164 1.79 15.68 46.45
CA ARG A 164 1.43 15.33 47.83
C ARG A 164 0.29 14.31 47.84
N ASP A 165 0.33 13.43 48.83
CA ASP A 165 -0.75 12.48 49.05
C ASP A 165 -2.05 13.24 49.35
N ALA A 166 -3.17 12.75 48.83
CA ALA A 166 -4.47 13.38 49.01
C ALA A 166 -4.92 13.23 50.47
N GLU A 167 -5.38 14.33 51.06
CA GLU A 167 -5.84 14.41 52.44
C GLU A 167 -7.31 14.85 52.47
N ALA A 168 -8.06 14.31 53.41
CA ALA A 168 -9.45 14.71 53.67
C ALA A 168 -9.79 14.55 55.15
N VAL A 169 -10.74 15.34 55.63
CA VAL A 169 -11.27 15.24 56.98
C VAL A 169 -12.69 14.71 56.90
N THR A 170 -13.04 13.80 57.80
CA THR A 170 -14.41 13.26 57.91
C THR A 170 -15.39 14.34 58.37
N ASP A 171 -16.50 14.47 57.67
CA ASP A 171 -17.62 15.33 58.07
C ASP A 171 -18.47 14.70 59.20
N ASP A 172 -19.55 15.37 59.59
CA ASP A 172 -20.48 14.90 60.64
C ASP A 172 -21.14 13.54 60.32
N SER A 173 -21.17 13.13 59.04
CA SER A 173 -21.69 11.83 58.60
C SER A 173 -20.63 10.71 58.66
N GLY A 174 -19.40 11.08 59.00
CA GLY A 174 -18.22 10.22 58.98
C GLY A 174 -17.69 9.95 57.56
N LEU A 175 -17.99 10.82 56.59
CA LEU A 175 -17.53 10.71 55.21
C LEU A 175 -16.32 11.61 54.99
N ALA A 176 -15.22 11.04 54.50
CA ALA A 176 -14.09 11.78 53.96
C ALA A 176 -14.11 11.70 52.43
N VAL A 177 -14.08 12.86 51.77
CA VAL A 177 -14.08 12.98 50.30
C VAL A 177 -12.72 13.49 49.84
N PHE A 178 -11.97 12.64 49.14
CA PHE A 178 -10.68 12.97 48.56
C PHE A 178 -10.85 13.35 47.09
N ARG A 179 -10.15 14.40 46.67
CA ARG A 179 -9.94 14.70 45.25
C ARG A 179 -8.54 14.25 44.86
N VAL A 180 -8.46 13.28 43.95
CA VAL A 180 -7.20 12.67 43.52
C VAL A 180 -7.03 12.92 42.02
N PRO A 181 -6.06 13.75 41.58
CA PRO A 181 -5.78 13.91 40.16
C PRO A 181 -5.38 12.56 39.54
N ALA A 182 -6.14 12.09 38.56
CA ALA A 182 -5.97 10.75 37.97
C ALA A 182 -4.69 10.59 37.13
N GLY A 183 -3.92 11.67 36.93
CA GLY A 183 -2.71 11.66 36.09
C GLY A 183 -3.04 11.53 34.61
N ARG A 184 -2.05 11.20 33.78
CA ARG A 184 -2.18 11.17 32.30
C ARG A 184 -2.12 9.78 31.68
N THR A 185 -1.84 8.75 32.48
CA THR A 185 -1.56 7.39 32.00
C THR A 185 -2.64 6.42 32.46
N VAL A 186 -3.11 5.56 31.55
CA VAL A 186 -4.03 4.47 31.88
C VAL A 186 -3.34 3.45 32.79
N ALA A 187 -3.86 3.30 34.00
CA ALA A 187 -3.32 2.40 35.02
C ALA A 187 -4.34 2.17 36.13
N THR A 188 -4.11 1.14 36.95
CA THR A 188 -4.83 0.97 38.23
C THR A 188 -3.87 1.25 39.36
N TYR A 189 -4.27 2.14 40.26
CA TYR A 189 -3.51 2.52 41.44
C TYR A 189 -4.21 2.01 42.71
N ARG A 190 -3.43 1.63 43.71
CA ARG A 190 -3.92 1.25 45.03
C ARG A 190 -3.30 2.15 46.08
N PHE A 191 -4.14 2.71 46.96
CA PHE A 191 -3.72 3.60 48.04
C PHE A 191 -4.13 3.03 49.38
N ASP A 192 -3.23 3.09 50.36
CA ASP A 192 -3.56 2.75 51.74
C ASP A 192 -4.21 3.96 52.43
N VAL A 193 -5.27 3.73 53.19
CA VAL A 193 -5.91 4.78 54.00
C VAL A 193 -5.26 4.79 55.38
N VAL A 194 -4.59 5.90 55.71
CA VAL A 194 -3.91 6.12 56.99
C VAL A 194 -4.46 7.37 57.68
N THR A 195 -4.14 7.55 58.98
CA THR A 195 -4.50 8.79 59.68
C THR A 195 -3.73 10.00 59.14
N GLY A 196 -4.16 11.22 59.47
CA GLY A 196 -3.44 12.47 59.16
C GLY A 196 -1.99 12.52 59.69
N SER A 197 -1.68 11.74 60.73
CA SER A 197 -0.31 11.59 61.26
C SER A 197 0.50 10.48 60.56
N GLY A 198 -0.11 9.73 59.64
CA GLY A 198 0.49 8.59 58.96
C GLY A 198 0.46 7.28 59.74
N ALA A 199 -0.34 7.17 60.80
CA ALA A 199 -0.49 5.90 61.52
C ALA A 199 -1.39 4.91 60.73
N GLU A 200 -1.03 3.62 60.78
CA GLU A 200 -1.84 2.57 60.16
C GLU A 200 -3.19 2.41 60.88
N LEU A 201 -4.24 2.21 60.10
CA LEU A 201 -5.59 1.92 60.61
C LEU A 201 -5.81 0.40 60.71
N PRO A 202 -6.60 -0.07 61.71
CA PRO A 202 -6.93 -1.49 61.83
C PRO A 202 -7.52 -2.06 60.52
N GLY A 203 -7.06 -3.24 60.13
CA GLY A 203 -7.50 -3.90 58.90
C GLY A 203 -6.86 -3.37 57.61
N ARG A 204 -5.95 -2.38 57.69
CA ARG A 204 -5.21 -1.80 56.55
C ARG A 204 -6.11 -1.49 55.34
N PRO A 205 -7.13 -0.64 55.54
CA PRO A 205 -8.06 -0.25 54.49
C PRO A 205 -7.31 0.31 53.28
N ALA A 206 -7.73 -0.08 52.08
CA ALA A 206 -7.17 0.40 50.82
C ALA A 206 -8.27 0.76 49.82
N VAL A 207 -7.95 1.69 48.92
CA VAL A 207 -8.80 2.10 47.80
C VAL A 207 -8.08 1.79 46.50
N GLU A 208 -8.82 1.28 45.51
CA GLU A 208 -8.35 1.14 44.13
C GLU A 208 -8.97 2.22 43.24
N LEU A 209 -8.11 2.88 42.46
CA LEU A 209 -8.48 3.84 41.43
C LEU A 209 -8.07 3.31 40.06
N GLY A 210 -9.06 2.98 39.23
CA GLY A 210 -8.86 2.67 37.82
C GLY A 210 -8.87 3.93 36.96
N VAL A 211 -7.75 4.26 36.33
CA VAL A 211 -7.64 5.38 35.39
C VAL A 211 -7.80 4.84 33.98
N GLY A 212 -8.92 5.17 33.35
CA GLY A 212 -9.21 4.86 31.95
C GLY A 212 -8.74 5.97 30.99
N PRO A 213 -8.73 5.72 29.68
CA PRO A 213 -8.36 6.73 28.70
C PRO A 213 -9.34 7.92 28.72
N ALA A 214 -8.86 9.08 28.32
CA ALA A 214 -9.70 10.25 28.10
C ALA A 214 -10.52 10.11 26.80
N GLN A 215 -11.24 11.18 26.43
CA GLN A 215 -12.10 11.14 25.25
C GLN A 215 -11.30 10.97 23.95
N PRO A 216 -11.86 10.26 22.94
CA PRO A 216 -11.24 10.12 21.62
C PRO A 216 -10.96 11.46 20.99
N THR A 217 -9.69 11.72 20.70
CA THR A 217 -9.23 13.01 20.17
C THR A 217 -8.32 12.83 18.95
N VAL A 218 -7.58 11.73 18.88
CA VAL A 218 -6.65 11.46 17.80
C VAL A 218 -7.00 10.11 17.17
N ALA A 219 -7.09 10.07 15.85
CA ALA A 219 -7.18 8.82 15.09
C ALA A 219 -6.17 8.85 13.94
N GLU A 220 -5.35 7.81 13.84
CA GLU A 220 -4.34 7.66 12.79
C GLU A 220 -4.75 6.54 11.83
N PHE A 221 -4.84 6.85 10.54
CA PHE A 221 -5.10 5.85 9.49
C PHE A 221 -3.80 5.24 8.97
N ARG A 222 -3.84 3.94 8.63
CA ARG A 222 -2.79 3.21 7.93
C ARG A 222 -3.42 2.37 6.80
N PRO A 223 -3.18 2.71 5.52
CA PRO A 223 -2.42 3.88 5.05
C PRO A 223 -3.10 5.22 5.42
N ASP A 224 -2.34 6.30 5.41
CA ASP A 224 -2.80 7.67 5.71
C ASP A 224 -3.48 8.37 4.53
N ARG A 225 -3.39 7.78 3.33
CA ARG A 225 -4.17 8.11 2.13
C ARG A 225 -4.42 6.85 1.30
N VAL A 226 -5.53 6.83 0.56
CA VAL A 226 -5.84 5.76 -0.39
C VAL A 226 -5.90 6.32 -1.80
N THR A 227 -5.22 5.66 -2.73
CA THR A 227 -5.37 5.90 -4.18
C THR A 227 -5.79 4.60 -4.84
N VAL A 228 -6.86 4.65 -5.64
CA VAL A 228 -7.39 3.50 -6.38
C VAL A 228 -7.32 3.78 -7.87
N THR A 229 -6.81 2.84 -8.65
CA THR A 229 -6.82 2.94 -10.11
C THR A 229 -8.18 2.51 -10.66
N PRO A 230 -8.76 3.19 -11.67
CA PRO A 230 -10.00 2.73 -12.28
C PRO A 230 -9.92 1.27 -12.75
N GLY A 231 -10.90 0.45 -12.34
CA GLY A 231 -10.92 -0.99 -12.64
C GLY A 231 -10.09 -1.87 -11.69
N GLU A 232 -9.38 -1.30 -10.72
CA GLU A 232 -8.69 -2.04 -9.68
C GLU A 232 -9.71 -2.73 -8.76
N THR A 233 -9.57 -4.04 -8.59
CA THR A 233 -10.51 -4.86 -7.80
C THR A 233 -9.86 -5.44 -6.55
N GLY A 234 -10.66 -5.74 -5.54
CA GLY A 234 -10.23 -6.52 -4.38
C GLY A 234 -10.06 -5.68 -3.09
N PRO A 235 -9.94 -6.35 -1.95
CA PRO A 235 -9.99 -5.71 -0.64
C PRO A 235 -8.71 -4.91 -0.34
N LEU A 236 -8.90 -3.74 0.26
CA LEU A 236 -7.88 -2.91 0.87
C LEU A 236 -8.13 -2.85 2.37
N ALA A 237 -7.18 -3.35 3.16
CA ALA A 237 -7.22 -3.22 4.61
C ALA A 237 -6.84 -1.78 5.02
N LEU A 238 -7.68 -1.18 5.86
CA LEU A 238 -7.47 0.13 6.45
C LEU A 238 -7.48 -0.01 7.96
N VAL A 239 -6.32 0.18 8.58
CA VAL A 239 -6.16 0.10 10.03
C VAL A 239 -6.24 1.50 10.63
N VAL A 240 -6.96 1.64 11.73
CA VAL A 240 -7.13 2.88 12.49
C VAL A 240 -6.60 2.66 13.90
N ALA A 241 -5.72 3.54 14.37
CA ALA A 241 -5.32 3.60 15.78
C ALA A 241 -6.00 4.79 16.46
N LEU A 242 -6.84 4.53 17.46
CA LEU A 242 -7.59 5.53 18.21
C LEU A 242 -6.91 5.83 19.55
N LYS A 243 -6.65 7.11 19.80
CA LYS A 243 -5.98 7.59 21.01
C LYS A 243 -6.71 8.80 21.61
N ASP A 244 -6.50 8.99 22.91
CA ASP A 244 -6.87 10.21 23.59
C ASP A 244 -5.82 11.33 23.38
N SER A 245 -6.03 12.50 23.98
CA SER A 245 -5.10 13.64 23.91
C SER A 245 -3.75 13.40 24.60
N PHE A 246 -3.63 12.35 25.40
CA PHE A 246 -2.41 11.96 26.10
C PHE A 246 -1.71 10.77 25.44
N SER A 247 -2.15 10.40 24.22
CA SER A 247 -1.64 9.24 23.46
C SER A 247 -1.94 7.89 24.10
N ASN A 248 -2.91 7.80 25.02
CA ASN A 248 -3.37 6.50 25.51
C ASN A 248 -4.29 5.84 24.47
N PRO A 249 -4.14 4.53 24.22
CA PRO A 249 -5.07 3.80 23.36
C PRO A 249 -6.46 3.72 23.99
N ILE A 250 -7.51 3.79 23.16
CA ILE A 250 -8.89 3.71 23.62
C ILE A 250 -9.51 2.39 23.20
N PRO A 251 -9.70 1.41 24.11
CA PRO A 251 -10.23 0.11 23.78
C PRO A 251 -11.76 0.07 23.77
N ALA A 252 -12.33 -0.92 23.06
CA ALA A 252 -13.76 -1.19 22.99
C ALA A 252 -14.63 0.02 22.55
N GLU A 253 -14.05 0.98 21.83
CA GLU A 253 -14.74 2.17 21.36
C GLU A 253 -15.39 1.91 20.02
N ALA A 254 -16.68 2.24 19.89
CA ALA A 254 -17.41 2.09 18.64
C ALA A 254 -17.05 3.19 17.64
N LEU A 255 -16.41 2.79 16.54
CA LEU A 255 -16.01 3.63 15.42
C LEU A 255 -16.94 3.43 14.23
N TRP A 256 -17.27 4.55 13.58
CA TRP A 256 -18.04 4.58 12.33
C TRP A 256 -17.22 5.23 11.23
N LEU A 257 -16.90 4.46 10.18
CA LEU A 257 -16.24 4.95 8.98
C LEU A 257 -17.31 5.18 7.90
N ARG A 258 -17.47 6.42 7.43
CA ARG A 258 -18.54 6.77 6.48
C ARG A 258 -18.02 7.69 5.38
N PRO A 259 -18.49 7.57 4.14
CA PRO A 259 -18.13 8.53 3.10
C PRO A 259 -18.77 9.90 3.39
N ALA A 260 -18.04 10.98 3.12
CA ALA A 260 -18.59 12.33 3.21
C ALA A 260 -19.66 12.61 2.13
N SER A 261 -19.57 11.90 1.00
CA SER A 261 -20.56 11.92 -0.09
C SER A 261 -20.84 10.51 -0.60
N ALA A 262 -22.11 10.22 -0.92
CA ALA A 262 -22.52 8.96 -1.53
C ALA A 262 -21.83 8.69 -2.89
N GLU A 263 -21.35 9.74 -3.57
CA GLU A 263 -20.62 9.64 -4.84
C GLU A 263 -19.31 8.86 -4.73
N LEU A 264 -18.69 8.83 -3.53
CA LEU A 264 -17.48 8.04 -3.28
C LEU A 264 -17.73 6.53 -3.52
N GLY A 265 -18.96 6.06 -3.31
CA GLY A 265 -19.39 4.68 -3.59
C GLY A 265 -19.02 3.64 -2.53
N ILE A 266 -18.19 3.98 -1.54
CA ILE A 266 -17.84 3.10 -0.41
C ILE A 266 -18.98 3.10 0.63
N PRO A 267 -19.54 1.93 1.03
CA PRO A 267 -20.56 1.88 2.07
C PRO A 267 -19.98 2.17 3.46
N GLY A 268 -20.80 2.75 4.34
CA GLY A 268 -20.42 2.98 5.73
C GLY A 268 -20.22 1.69 6.52
N GLN A 269 -19.26 1.70 7.45
CA GLN A 269 -18.90 0.54 8.27
C GLN A 269 -18.80 0.93 9.75
N GLN A 270 -19.08 -0.03 10.63
CA GLN A 270 -18.91 0.12 12.08
C GLN A 270 -17.98 -0.96 12.62
N ARG A 271 -17.02 -0.58 13.46
CA ARG A 271 -16.08 -1.50 14.14
C ARG A 271 -15.85 -1.01 15.57
N ALA A 272 -15.45 -1.92 16.45
CA ALA A 272 -14.96 -1.56 17.78
C ALA A 272 -13.43 -1.62 17.80
N THR A 273 -12.80 -0.77 18.60
CA THR A 273 -11.35 -0.86 18.84
C THR A 273 -11.00 -2.06 19.74
N ASP A 274 -9.83 -2.65 19.51
CA ASP A 274 -9.24 -3.70 20.33
C ASP A 274 -8.58 -3.13 21.61
N SER A 275 -7.93 -3.97 22.41
CA SER A 275 -7.25 -3.56 23.65
C SER A 275 -6.10 -2.57 23.44
N LEU A 276 -5.59 -2.44 22.21
CA LEU A 276 -4.52 -1.52 21.82
C LEU A 276 -5.07 -0.26 21.13
N GLY A 277 -6.40 -0.08 21.08
CA GLY A 277 -7.04 1.04 20.41
C GLY A 277 -7.08 0.90 18.89
N GLY A 278 -6.78 -0.28 18.35
CA GLY A 278 -6.77 -0.56 16.91
C GLY A 278 -8.12 -1.03 16.38
N ALA A 279 -8.50 -0.62 15.18
CA ALA A 279 -9.64 -1.16 14.44
C ALA A 279 -9.29 -1.36 12.97
N SER A 280 -9.76 -2.47 12.37
CA SER A 280 -9.52 -2.77 10.96
C SER A 280 -10.81 -2.69 10.15
N PHE A 281 -10.76 -1.89 9.08
CA PHE A 281 -11.81 -1.73 8.09
C PHE A 281 -11.34 -2.34 6.76
N VAL A 282 -12.28 -2.73 5.91
CA VAL A 282 -11.97 -3.25 4.57
C VAL A 282 -12.71 -2.40 3.55
N ILE A 283 -11.98 -1.80 2.63
CA ILE A 283 -12.53 -1.07 1.49
C ILE A 283 -12.44 -1.98 0.27
N ASP A 284 -13.54 -2.15 -0.47
CA ASP A 284 -13.46 -2.75 -1.79
C ASP A 284 -13.05 -1.67 -2.79
N ARG A 285 -11.91 -1.87 -3.46
CA ARG A 285 -11.41 -0.93 -4.47
C ARG A 285 -12.39 -0.74 -5.62
N ALA A 286 -13.14 -1.77 -5.98
CA ALA A 286 -14.16 -1.70 -7.03
C ALA A 286 -15.36 -0.81 -6.65
N ALA A 287 -15.55 -0.52 -5.35
CA ALA A 287 -16.62 0.35 -4.88
C ALA A 287 -16.29 1.85 -5.03
N VAL A 288 -15.02 2.21 -5.25
CA VAL A 288 -14.60 3.62 -5.37
C VAL A 288 -15.01 4.17 -6.73
N ARG A 289 -15.97 5.10 -6.74
CA ARG A 289 -16.52 5.69 -7.98
C ARG A 289 -15.99 7.10 -8.28
N HIS A 290 -15.69 7.86 -7.24
CA HIS A 290 -15.16 9.23 -7.33
C HIS A 290 -14.14 9.47 -6.22
N SER A 291 -13.30 10.49 -6.38
CA SER A 291 -12.44 10.96 -5.29
C SER A 291 -13.27 11.65 -4.19
N GLY A 292 -12.87 11.51 -2.93
CA GLY A 292 -13.56 12.12 -1.79
C GLY A 292 -12.89 11.77 -0.46
N THR A 293 -13.61 11.94 0.65
CA THR A 293 -13.11 11.62 1.99
C THR A 293 -13.97 10.55 2.68
N LEU A 294 -13.30 9.71 3.48
CA LEU A 294 -13.92 8.86 4.47
C LEU A 294 -13.76 9.49 5.85
N ASP A 295 -14.86 9.86 6.48
CA ASP A 295 -14.89 10.45 7.80
C ASP A 295 -15.01 9.34 8.86
N LEU A 296 -14.15 9.41 9.87
CA LEU A 296 -14.19 8.54 11.03
C LEU A 296 -14.87 9.25 12.20
N TRP A 297 -15.91 8.62 12.73
CA TRP A 297 -16.71 9.13 13.83
C TRP A 297 -16.60 8.23 15.06
N ALA A 298 -16.50 8.85 16.23
CA ALA A 298 -16.61 8.20 17.53
C ALA A 298 -17.57 9.04 18.39
N ARG A 299 -18.49 8.40 19.10
CA ARG A 299 -19.47 9.07 20.00
C ARG A 299 -20.23 10.25 19.35
N GLY A 300 -20.56 10.14 18.06
CA GLY A 300 -21.29 11.17 17.33
C GLY A 300 -20.45 12.40 16.91
N ARG A 301 -19.12 12.37 17.11
CA ARG A 301 -18.20 13.42 16.67
C ARG A 301 -17.23 12.89 15.60
N ARG A 302 -16.95 13.69 14.58
CA ARG A 302 -15.89 13.39 13.61
C ARG A 302 -14.52 13.55 14.27
N ILE A 303 -13.73 12.49 14.28
CA ILE A 303 -12.40 12.46 14.90
C ILE A 303 -11.30 12.66 13.86
N ALA A 304 -11.46 12.07 12.67
CA ALA A 304 -10.49 12.19 11.57
C ALA A 304 -11.20 12.03 10.21
N ALA A 305 -10.47 12.35 9.14
CA ALA A 305 -10.89 12.10 7.76
C ALA A 305 -9.70 11.50 6.98
N LEU A 306 -10.00 10.60 6.06
CA LEU A 306 -9.05 9.95 5.17
C LEU A 306 -9.36 10.32 3.73
N ASP A 307 -8.35 10.82 3.01
CA ASP A 307 -8.47 11.10 1.60
C ASP A 307 -8.46 9.80 0.78
N VAL A 308 -9.46 9.64 -0.07
CA VAL A 308 -9.56 8.56 -1.05
C VAL A 308 -9.59 9.17 -2.45
N ALA A 309 -8.53 8.94 -3.22
CA ALA A 309 -8.40 9.42 -4.58
C ALA A 309 -8.67 8.29 -5.57
N LEU A 310 -9.55 8.54 -6.55
CA LEU A 310 -9.59 7.75 -7.76
C LEU A 310 -8.56 8.32 -8.73
N ALA A 311 -7.54 7.54 -9.07
CA ALA A 311 -6.49 7.97 -9.99
C ALA A 311 -7.12 8.33 -11.35
N GLY A 312 -6.69 9.44 -11.93
CA GLY A 312 -7.06 9.76 -13.31
C GLY A 312 -6.47 8.72 -14.28
N PRO A 313 -7.00 8.62 -15.51
CA PRO A 313 -6.45 7.73 -16.52
C PRO A 313 -4.96 8.07 -16.77
N GLU A 314 -4.08 7.09 -16.59
CA GLU A 314 -2.62 7.26 -16.74
C GLU A 314 -2.30 7.89 -18.11
N ARG A 315 -1.55 8.98 -18.16
CA ARG A 315 -1.25 9.65 -19.44
C ARG A 315 -0.07 8.99 -20.14
N ALA A 316 -0.01 9.11 -21.46
CA ALA A 316 1.15 8.69 -22.23
C ALA A 316 2.42 9.40 -21.71
N ALA A 317 3.47 8.63 -21.46
CA ALA A 317 4.81 9.12 -21.21
C ALA A 317 5.57 9.29 -22.52
N SER A 318 6.43 10.30 -22.63
CA SER A 318 7.33 10.46 -23.78
C SER A 318 8.33 9.28 -23.87
N THR A 319 8.80 8.78 -22.73
CA THR A 319 9.67 7.61 -22.66
C THR A 319 8.86 6.34 -22.94
N GLY A 320 9.28 5.57 -23.95
CA GLY A 320 8.67 4.30 -24.31
C GLY A 320 7.48 4.40 -25.27
N THR A 321 6.85 5.57 -25.40
CA THR A 321 5.86 5.85 -26.47
C THR A 321 6.59 6.20 -27.77
N GLY A 322 6.15 5.64 -28.90
CA GLY A 322 6.77 5.93 -30.20
C GLY A 322 6.58 4.82 -31.24
N PHE A 323 7.16 5.05 -32.42
CA PHE A 323 7.18 4.07 -33.51
C PHE A 323 8.17 2.93 -33.24
N VAL A 324 7.79 1.72 -33.65
CA VAL A 324 8.58 0.49 -33.53
C VAL A 324 8.51 -0.28 -34.86
N PRO A 325 9.66 -0.69 -35.45
CA PRO A 325 11.02 -0.31 -35.05
C PRO A 325 11.27 1.20 -35.26
N LYS A 326 12.28 1.75 -34.57
CA LYS A 326 12.63 3.18 -34.67
C LYS A 326 13.45 3.52 -35.93
N ASP A 327 13.84 2.51 -36.68
CA ASP A 327 14.71 2.66 -37.84
C ASP A 327 13.97 3.25 -39.04
N SER A 328 14.71 3.98 -39.89
CA SER A 328 14.18 4.53 -41.12
C SER A 328 13.85 3.42 -42.11
N LEU A 329 12.56 3.16 -42.29
CA LEU A 329 12.05 2.26 -43.32
C LEU A 329 12.25 2.89 -44.70
N ARG A 330 12.37 2.05 -45.73
CA ARG A 330 12.54 2.50 -47.12
C ARG A 330 11.62 1.73 -48.05
N GLY A 331 11.25 2.36 -49.14
CA GLY A 331 10.48 1.73 -50.22
C GLY A 331 10.42 2.62 -51.45
N VAL A 332 10.02 2.06 -52.58
CA VAL A 332 9.85 2.83 -53.82
C VAL A 332 8.58 3.67 -53.78
N VAL A 333 8.50 4.71 -54.60
CA VAL A 333 7.28 5.51 -54.81
C VAL A 333 6.03 4.64 -54.97
N ARG A 334 4.93 5.07 -54.35
CA ARG A 334 3.62 4.38 -54.35
C ARG A 334 3.62 2.94 -53.78
N HIS A 335 4.72 2.50 -53.17
CA HIS A 335 4.77 1.19 -52.53
C HIS A 335 3.97 1.18 -51.23
N HIS A 336 3.07 0.22 -51.08
CA HIS A 336 2.46 -0.12 -49.80
C HIS A 336 3.48 -0.89 -48.96
N LEU A 337 3.74 -0.47 -47.73
CA LEU A 337 4.70 -1.18 -46.89
C LEU A 337 4.23 -2.62 -46.64
N PRO A 338 5.11 -3.64 -46.76
CA PRO A 338 4.71 -5.03 -46.62
C PRO A 338 4.33 -5.41 -45.19
N GLN A 339 4.79 -4.64 -44.19
CA GLN A 339 4.38 -4.77 -42.80
C GLN A 339 3.88 -3.41 -42.31
N PRO A 340 2.76 -3.39 -41.55
CA PRO A 340 2.28 -2.16 -40.95
C PRO A 340 3.32 -1.63 -39.97
N LEU A 341 3.48 -0.31 -39.95
CA LEU A 341 4.28 0.36 -38.94
C LEU A 341 3.54 0.29 -37.60
N VAL A 342 4.24 0.00 -36.50
CA VAL A 342 3.60 -0.08 -35.19
C VAL A 342 3.89 1.18 -34.39
N PHE A 343 2.85 1.82 -33.86
CA PHE A 343 2.97 2.85 -32.85
C PHE A 343 2.57 2.29 -31.49
N GLN A 344 3.41 2.42 -30.47
CA GLN A 344 3.10 1.96 -29.12
C GLN A 344 2.98 3.13 -28.15
N VAL A 345 2.10 3.00 -27.15
CA VAL A 345 1.81 4.00 -26.13
C VAL A 345 2.08 3.41 -24.75
N ARG A 346 2.96 4.07 -23.98
CA ARG A 346 3.40 3.63 -22.66
C ARG A 346 3.10 4.70 -21.61
N GLY A 347 2.72 4.25 -20.42
CA GLY A 347 2.58 5.11 -19.24
C GLY A 347 3.94 5.38 -18.56
N PRO A 348 4.01 6.31 -17.57
CA PRO A 348 5.25 6.62 -16.85
C PRO A 348 5.87 5.42 -16.13
N SER A 349 5.04 4.45 -15.76
CA SER A 349 5.47 3.18 -15.15
C SER A 349 6.06 2.18 -16.14
N GLY A 350 5.97 2.45 -17.44
CA GLY A 350 6.31 1.52 -18.54
C GLY A 350 5.17 0.58 -18.96
N GLY A 351 4.02 0.64 -18.28
CA GLY A 351 2.82 -0.12 -18.65
C GLY A 351 2.27 0.25 -20.03
N ALA A 352 1.62 -0.71 -20.70
CA ALA A 352 0.88 -0.46 -21.94
C ALA A 352 -0.41 0.33 -21.66
N LEU A 353 -0.68 1.39 -22.44
CA LEU A 353 -1.93 2.14 -22.33
C LEU A 353 -2.89 1.75 -23.44
N ALA A 354 -3.87 0.90 -23.11
CA ALA A 354 -4.96 0.50 -24.00
C ALA A 354 -6.06 1.57 -24.12
N GLY A 355 -6.85 1.53 -25.20
CA GLY A 355 -8.01 2.42 -25.39
C GLY A 355 -7.66 3.88 -25.68
N ARG A 356 -6.41 4.18 -26.05
CA ARG A 356 -5.94 5.54 -26.34
C ARG A 356 -6.13 5.86 -27.81
N VAL A 357 -6.76 6.99 -28.09
CA VAL A 357 -6.86 7.53 -29.45
C VAL A 357 -5.51 8.13 -29.83
N VAL A 358 -4.90 7.58 -30.88
CA VAL A 358 -3.70 8.08 -31.53
C VAL A 358 -4.13 8.79 -32.80
N SER A 359 -3.77 10.07 -32.94
CA SER A 359 -3.97 10.84 -34.17
C SER A 359 -2.71 10.73 -35.03
N LEU A 360 -2.88 10.49 -36.32
CA LEU A 360 -1.83 10.19 -37.28
C LEU A 360 -1.88 11.18 -38.44
N ARG A 361 -0.71 11.65 -38.87
CA ARG A 361 -0.55 12.51 -40.05
C ARG A 361 0.68 12.09 -40.82
N ALA A 362 0.64 12.24 -42.14
CA ALA A 362 1.76 11.92 -43.01
C ALA A 362 2.06 13.03 -44.00
N ARG A 363 3.33 13.13 -44.39
CA ARG A 363 3.84 13.96 -45.49
C ARG A 363 4.57 13.06 -46.47
N ASN A 364 4.27 13.21 -47.77
CA ASN A 364 4.80 12.36 -48.84
C ASN A 364 4.51 10.85 -48.62
N ALA A 365 3.37 10.57 -48.01
CA ALA A 365 2.78 9.24 -47.83
C ALA A 365 1.29 9.39 -47.57
N THR A 366 0.52 8.33 -47.80
CA THR A 366 -0.90 8.23 -47.46
C THR A 366 -1.09 7.14 -46.41
N LEU A 367 -1.87 7.43 -45.38
CA LEU A 367 -2.23 6.49 -44.32
C LEU A 367 -3.62 5.90 -44.60
N ALA A 368 -3.86 4.64 -44.23
CA ALA A 368 -5.21 4.06 -44.34
C ALA A 368 -6.22 4.72 -43.36
N SER A 369 -5.74 5.29 -42.25
CA SER A 369 -6.53 6.02 -41.27
C SER A 369 -5.71 7.13 -40.64
N ASP A 370 -6.36 8.25 -40.31
CA ASP A 370 -5.77 9.41 -39.63
C ASP A 370 -5.91 9.33 -38.10
N SER A 371 -6.58 8.30 -37.60
CA SER A 371 -6.69 8.00 -36.18
C SER A 371 -6.93 6.51 -35.94
N ALA A 372 -6.50 6.02 -34.78
CA ALA A 372 -6.73 4.64 -34.35
C ALA A 372 -6.68 4.54 -32.81
N VAL A 373 -7.29 3.48 -32.27
CA VAL A 373 -7.34 3.22 -30.82
C VAL A 373 -6.35 2.13 -30.46
N THR A 374 -5.57 2.33 -29.39
CA THR A 374 -4.61 1.31 -28.93
C THR A 374 -5.30 0.05 -28.42
N ASP A 375 -4.74 -1.11 -28.79
CA ASP A 375 -5.15 -2.42 -28.29
C ASP A 375 -4.76 -2.66 -26.81
N SER A 376 -5.03 -3.85 -26.28
CA SER A 376 -4.66 -4.24 -24.91
C SER A 376 -3.15 -4.24 -24.64
N ALA A 377 -2.32 -4.30 -25.69
CA ALA A 377 -0.86 -4.20 -25.60
C ALA A 377 -0.36 -2.75 -25.78
N GLY A 378 -1.28 -1.77 -25.90
CA GLY A 378 -0.97 -0.37 -26.08
C GLY A 378 -0.44 -0.05 -27.47
N ARG A 379 -0.83 -0.82 -28.51
CA ARG A 379 -0.31 -0.70 -29.87
C ARG A 379 -1.38 -0.33 -30.88
N VAL A 380 -0.94 0.36 -31.93
CA VAL A 380 -1.69 0.67 -33.14
C VAL A 380 -0.87 0.22 -34.34
N GLN A 381 -1.52 -0.45 -35.29
CA GLN A 381 -0.95 -0.74 -36.61
C GLN A 381 -1.28 0.42 -37.55
N VAL A 382 -0.28 0.88 -38.29
CA VAL A 382 -0.36 2.00 -39.21
C VAL A 382 0.00 1.50 -40.59
N ASP A 383 -1.02 1.38 -41.45
CA ASP A 383 -0.86 1.03 -42.85
C ASP A 383 -0.44 2.26 -43.66
N VAL A 384 0.68 2.13 -44.37
CA VAL A 384 1.35 3.24 -45.05
C VAL A 384 1.57 2.89 -46.51
N THR A 385 1.15 3.81 -47.39
CA THR A 385 1.56 3.81 -48.80
C THR A 385 2.44 5.03 -49.06
N LEU A 386 3.64 4.81 -49.58
CA LEU A 386 4.59 5.88 -49.85
C LEU A 386 4.08 6.82 -50.96
N GLY A 387 4.50 8.08 -50.90
CA GLY A 387 4.11 9.11 -51.86
C GLY A 387 4.75 8.93 -53.23
N THR A 388 4.57 9.95 -54.07
CA THR A 388 5.08 9.98 -55.45
C THR A 388 6.42 10.70 -55.58
N GLN A 389 6.87 11.42 -54.56
CA GLN A 389 8.15 12.13 -54.59
C GLN A 389 9.24 11.29 -53.93
N ALA A 390 10.36 11.09 -54.63
CA ALA A 390 11.55 10.49 -54.03
C ALA A 390 12.12 11.42 -52.96
N GLY A 391 12.59 10.86 -51.85
CA GLY A 391 13.13 11.58 -50.71
C GLY A 391 12.44 11.23 -49.39
N VAL A 392 12.37 12.19 -48.46
CA VAL A 392 11.84 11.96 -47.12
C VAL A 392 10.31 11.91 -47.14
N ALA A 393 9.76 10.87 -46.52
CA ALA A 393 8.37 10.80 -46.08
C ALA A 393 8.33 10.77 -44.55
N ASP A 394 7.44 11.54 -43.97
CA ASP A 394 7.35 11.72 -42.53
C ASP A 394 5.99 11.26 -42.03
N ILE A 395 5.97 10.52 -40.92
CA ILE A 395 4.76 10.13 -40.22
C ILE A 395 4.84 10.65 -38.80
N THR A 396 3.83 11.42 -38.40
CA THR A 396 3.68 11.97 -37.07
C THR A 396 2.50 11.31 -36.39
N ALA A 397 2.70 10.86 -35.15
CA ALA A 397 1.67 10.35 -34.28
C ALA A 397 1.57 11.20 -33.01
N SER A 398 0.35 11.53 -32.59
CA SER A 398 0.08 12.26 -31.36
C SER A 398 -0.93 11.52 -30.48
N VAL A 399 -0.65 11.46 -29.18
CA VAL A 399 -1.50 10.85 -28.15
C VAL A 399 -1.33 11.61 -26.84
N ASP A 400 -2.44 11.98 -26.19
CA ASP A 400 -2.45 12.89 -25.04
C ASP A 400 -1.63 14.18 -25.33
N SER A 401 -0.52 14.39 -24.63
CA SER A 401 0.43 15.50 -24.82
C SER A 401 1.77 15.04 -25.42
N VAL A 402 1.83 13.83 -25.97
CA VAL A 402 3.04 13.25 -26.57
C VAL A 402 2.90 13.26 -28.08
N GLU A 403 3.90 13.83 -28.76
CA GLU A 403 4.04 13.79 -30.21
C GLU A 403 5.35 13.09 -30.58
N GLN A 404 5.30 12.19 -31.55
CA GLN A 404 6.43 11.42 -32.02
C GLN A 404 6.41 11.37 -33.54
N LYS A 405 7.60 11.37 -34.15
CA LYS A 405 7.78 11.36 -35.59
C LYS A 405 8.72 10.23 -35.99
N THR A 406 8.41 9.57 -37.10
CA THR A 406 9.36 8.71 -37.81
C THR A 406 9.50 9.15 -39.26
N THR A 407 10.64 8.79 -39.86
CA THR A 407 10.98 9.16 -41.23
C THR A 407 11.21 7.89 -42.05
N LEU A 408 10.62 7.86 -43.23
CA LEU A 408 10.82 6.85 -44.25
C LEU A 408 11.54 7.46 -45.45
N LEU A 409 12.36 6.65 -46.13
CA LEU A 409 12.99 7.04 -47.39
C LEU A 409 12.21 6.48 -48.57
N VAL A 410 11.68 7.37 -49.40
CA VAL A 410 11.04 7.05 -50.67
C VAL A 410 12.10 7.03 -51.76
N GLU A 411 12.34 5.87 -52.34
CA GLU A 411 13.22 5.69 -53.50
C GLU A 411 12.43 5.94 -54.79
N PRO A 412 13.06 6.50 -55.84
CA PRO A 412 12.40 6.67 -57.12
C PRO A 412 12.04 5.30 -57.73
N GLY A 413 11.02 5.29 -58.59
CA GLY A 413 10.62 4.10 -59.33
C GLY A 413 11.64 3.69 -60.40
N PRO A 414 11.35 2.61 -61.16
CA PRO A 414 12.18 2.24 -62.30
C PRO A 414 12.23 3.38 -63.33
N PRO A 415 13.38 3.58 -63.99
CA PRO A 415 13.52 4.62 -64.99
C PRO A 415 12.65 4.29 -66.22
N VAL A 416 11.87 5.27 -66.69
CA VAL A 416 11.00 5.16 -67.87
C VAL A 416 11.32 6.19 -68.96
N GLU A 417 12.12 7.21 -68.63
CA GLU A 417 12.52 8.26 -69.56
C GLU A 417 13.98 8.66 -69.31
N PHE A 418 14.74 8.92 -70.38
CA PHE A 418 15.98 9.69 -70.30
C PHE A 418 15.72 11.14 -70.67
N ILE A 419 16.32 12.06 -69.92
CA ILE A 419 16.20 13.50 -70.13
C ILE A 419 17.57 14.06 -70.43
N LEU A 420 17.60 15.09 -71.28
CA LEU A 420 18.79 15.86 -71.55
C LEU A 420 18.66 17.22 -70.90
N GLU A 421 19.70 17.62 -70.19
CA GLU A 421 19.84 18.96 -69.62
C GLU A 421 21.09 19.64 -70.16
N ARG A 422 20.95 20.92 -70.54
CA ARG A 422 22.08 21.79 -70.86
C ARG A 422 22.03 22.98 -69.90
N ASP A 423 23.16 23.30 -69.29
CA ASP A 423 23.27 24.41 -68.33
C ASP A 423 22.23 24.34 -67.19
N GLY A 424 21.87 23.12 -66.78
CA GLY A 424 20.89 22.84 -65.73
C GLY A 424 19.42 22.90 -66.15
N LEU A 425 19.14 23.25 -67.41
CA LEU A 425 17.79 23.33 -67.96
C LEU A 425 17.47 22.11 -68.83
N ARG A 426 16.25 21.58 -68.69
CA ARG A 426 15.78 20.48 -69.54
C ARG A 426 15.67 20.97 -70.98
N VAL A 427 16.18 20.14 -71.89
CA VAL A 427 16.03 20.33 -73.33
C VAL A 427 14.65 19.81 -73.72
N GLU A 428 13.65 20.68 -73.80
CA GLU A 428 12.24 20.28 -73.96
C GLU A 428 11.82 20.00 -75.41
N SER A 429 12.46 20.60 -76.41
CA SER A 429 12.10 20.37 -77.82
C SER A 429 13.14 20.85 -78.83
N GLY A 430 13.53 19.92 -79.70
CA GLY A 430 13.98 20.21 -81.05
C GLY A 430 15.47 20.45 -81.18
N HIS A 431 15.94 21.63 -80.79
CA HIS A 431 17.19 22.16 -81.32
C HIS A 431 18.06 22.82 -80.26
N ILE A 432 19.35 22.52 -80.28
CA ILE A 432 20.37 23.20 -79.49
C ILE A 432 21.28 23.94 -80.46
N LEU A 433 21.42 25.26 -80.29
CA LEU A 433 22.39 26.05 -81.04
C LEU A 433 23.76 26.02 -80.35
N VAL A 434 24.79 25.78 -81.14
CA VAL A 434 26.18 25.75 -80.69
C VAL A 434 27.03 26.53 -81.69
N ALA A 435 27.90 27.43 -81.22
CA ALA A 435 28.84 28.11 -82.11
C ALA A 435 29.97 27.16 -82.52
N LEU A 436 30.48 27.30 -83.74
CA LEU A 436 31.62 26.52 -84.23
C LEU A 436 32.84 26.68 -83.29
N ASP A 437 33.66 25.63 -83.20
CA ASP A 437 34.86 25.57 -82.36
C ASP A 437 34.62 25.78 -80.85
N THR A 438 33.39 25.57 -80.39
CA THR A 438 33.05 25.59 -78.96
C THR A 438 32.82 24.19 -78.38
N SER A 439 33.15 24.05 -77.10
CA SER A 439 32.84 22.88 -76.29
C SER A 439 31.58 23.14 -75.46
N PHE A 440 30.69 22.17 -75.38
CA PHE A 440 29.48 22.24 -74.56
C PHE A 440 29.20 20.92 -73.85
N GLU A 441 28.46 20.96 -72.76
CA GLU A 441 28.09 19.78 -71.98
C GLU A 441 26.58 19.51 -72.07
N LEU A 442 26.23 18.24 -72.20
CA LEU A 442 24.88 17.73 -72.00
C LEU A 442 24.89 16.76 -70.82
N THR A 443 23.99 16.97 -69.88
CA THR A 443 23.76 16.06 -68.76
C THR A 443 22.60 15.13 -69.10
N VAL A 444 22.86 13.83 -69.10
CA VAL A 444 21.86 12.78 -69.27
C VAL A 444 21.42 12.29 -67.90
N LYS A 445 20.13 12.39 -67.58
CA LYS A 445 19.53 11.84 -66.35
C LYS A 445 18.39 10.89 -66.72
N ALA A 446 18.05 9.98 -65.82
CA ALA A 446 16.85 9.17 -65.96
C ALA A 446 15.74 9.71 -65.06
N ARG A 447 14.48 9.58 -65.49
CA ARG A 447 13.28 9.85 -64.68
C ARG A 447 12.38 8.62 -64.60
N ASP A 448 11.72 8.46 -63.47
CA ASP A 448 10.63 7.49 -63.32
C ASP A 448 9.30 8.07 -63.84
N GLY A 449 8.24 7.25 -63.82
CA GLY A 449 6.90 7.66 -64.27
C GLY A 449 6.23 8.74 -63.42
N TYR A 450 6.84 9.15 -62.31
CA TYR A 450 6.36 10.19 -61.41
C TYR A 450 7.22 11.47 -61.49
N GLY A 451 8.21 11.49 -62.39
CA GLY A 451 9.10 12.63 -62.61
C GLY A 451 10.30 12.71 -61.67
N ASN A 452 10.53 11.70 -60.83
CA ASN A 452 11.70 11.66 -59.95
C ASN A 452 12.94 11.30 -60.73
N VAL A 453 14.06 11.93 -60.41
CA VAL A 453 15.35 11.58 -60.99
C VAL A 453 15.83 10.24 -60.43
N VAL A 454 16.12 9.29 -61.31
CA VAL A 454 16.58 7.95 -60.96
C VAL A 454 18.11 7.89 -61.08
N PRO A 455 18.85 7.56 -60.00
CA PRO A 455 20.29 7.37 -60.07
C PRO A 455 20.64 6.10 -60.85
N VAL A 456 21.14 6.23 -62.07
CA VAL A 456 21.55 5.09 -62.91
C VAL A 456 23.08 4.95 -62.85
N ARG A 457 23.58 4.15 -61.90
CA ARG A 457 25.03 4.02 -61.63
C ARG A 457 25.85 3.58 -62.84
N SER A 458 25.28 2.74 -63.71
CA SER A 458 25.94 2.22 -64.92
C SER A 458 25.88 3.17 -66.12
N LEU A 459 25.18 4.31 -66.01
CA LEU A 459 24.90 5.19 -67.16
C LEU A 459 26.18 5.71 -67.85
N PRO A 460 27.23 6.17 -67.14
CA PRO A 460 28.46 6.61 -67.79
C PRO A 460 29.13 5.49 -68.60
N GLN A 461 29.16 4.26 -68.06
CA GLN A 461 29.77 3.10 -68.72
C GLN A 461 28.97 2.69 -69.97
N MET A 462 27.64 2.72 -69.88
CA MET A 462 26.76 2.45 -71.03
C MET A 462 26.98 3.47 -72.15
N LEU A 463 27.09 4.75 -71.81
CA LEU A 463 27.32 5.82 -72.80
C LEU A 463 28.72 5.75 -73.41
N GLU A 464 29.75 5.35 -72.65
CA GLU A 464 31.13 5.28 -73.16
C GLU A 464 31.25 4.32 -74.35
N GLY A 465 30.52 3.19 -74.33
CA GLY A 465 30.44 2.27 -75.46
C GLY A 465 29.85 2.89 -76.75
N THR A 466 29.12 4.00 -76.64
CA THR A 466 28.55 4.72 -77.79
C THR A 466 29.51 5.74 -78.40
N ARG A 467 30.53 6.19 -77.65
CA ARG A 467 31.44 7.28 -78.08
C ARG A 467 32.17 6.97 -79.37
N GLY A 468 32.74 5.76 -79.48
CA GLY A 468 33.48 5.35 -80.68
C GLY A 468 32.60 5.33 -81.93
N ARG A 469 31.36 4.82 -81.80
CA ARG A 469 30.40 4.77 -82.91
C ARG A 469 29.93 6.16 -83.32
N PHE A 470 29.65 7.03 -82.35
CA PHE A 470 29.28 8.42 -82.60
C PHE A 470 30.38 9.18 -83.36
N ASN A 471 31.63 9.07 -82.90
CA ASN A 471 32.76 9.76 -83.54
C ASN A 471 33.21 9.12 -84.87
N ALA A 472 32.83 7.88 -85.17
CA ALA A 472 33.08 7.27 -86.47
C ALA A 472 32.16 7.83 -87.57
N GLN A 473 30.97 8.31 -87.22
CA GLN A 473 30.07 8.98 -88.16
C GLN A 473 30.64 10.36 -88.53
N ARG A 474 30.53 10.74 -89.81
CA ARG A 474 30.86 12.11 -90.26
C ARG A 474 29.72 13.04 -89.84
N GLY A 475 30.06 14.12 -89.15
CA GLY A 475 29.08 15.10 -88.68
C GLY A 475 29.75 16.31 -88.01
N PRO A 476 28.95 17.33 -87.67
CA PRO A 476 29.44 18.61 -87.13
C PRO A 476 29.94 18.55 -85.67
N LEU A 477 29.78 17.41 -84.98
CA LEU A 477 30.14 17.23 -83.56
C LEU A 477 31.11 16.07 -83.32
N ARG A 478 31.91 16.19 -82.26
CA ARG A 478 32.71 15.12 -81.66
C ARG A 478 32.42 15.00 -80.17
N LEU A 479 32.10 13.79 -79.71
CA LEU A 479 31.95 13.48 -78.29
C LEU A 479 33.35 13.23 -77.69
N SER A 480 33.84 14.18 -76.89
CA SER A 480 35.21 14.17 -76.37
C SER A 480 35.34 13.43 -75.05
N ARG A 481 34.35 13.56 -74.15
CA ARG A 481 34.40 13.02 -72.79
C ARG A 481 33.02 12.61 -72.29
N ILE A 482 32.97 11.54 -71.50
CA ILE A 482 31.83 11.19 -70.66
C ILE A 482 32.33 11.04 -69.23
N ARG A 483 31.60 11.62 -68.26
CA ARG A 483 31.95 11.56 -66.83
C ARG A 483 30.69 11.40 -65.97
N PRO A 484 30.81 10.86 -64.74
CA PRO A 484 29.70 10.88 -63.78
C PRO A 484 29.23 12.31 -63.47
N GLY A 485 27.92 12.50 -63.34
CA GLY A 485 27.28 13.81 -63.14
C GLY A 485 26.12 13.76 -62.15
N GLY A 486 26.42 13.51 -60.86
CA GLY A 486 25.41 13.35 -59.82
C GLY A 486 24.54 12.10 -60.08
N PRO A 487 23.20 12.22 -60.22
CA PRO A 487 22.34 11.08 -60.53
C PRO A 487 22.39 10.64 -62.00
N GLY A 488 23.19 11.31 -62.85
CA GLY A 488 23.29 11.06 -64.28
C GLY A 488 24.74 11.00 -64.79
N ALA A 489 24.91 11.26 -66.08
CA ALA A 489 26.20 11.32 -66.76
C ALA A 489 26.32 12.63 -67.53
N ILE A 490 27.51 13.23 -67.54
CA ILE A 490 27.82 14.45 -68.30
C ILE A 490 28.61 14.05 -69.54
N MET A 491 28.13 14.47 -70.70
CA MET A 491 28.73 14.27 -72.01
C MET A 491 29.27 15.60 -72.53
N THR A 492 30.56 15.68 -72.82
CA THR A 492 31.21 16.87 -73.38
C THR A 492 31.37 16.70 -74.88
N PHE A 493 30.81 17.64 -75.64
CA PHE A 493 30.89 17.67 -77.10
C PHE A 493 31.73 18.86 -77.56
N GLN A 494 32.45 18.66 -78.66
CA GLN A 494 33.14 19.70 -79.40
C GLN A 494 32.48 19.87 -80.77
N SER A 495 32.18 21.11 -81.14
CA SER A 495 31.75 21.44 -82.50
C SER A 495 32.97 21.56 -83.41
N VAL A 496 32.95 20.86 -84.55
CA VAL A 496 34.09 20.74 -85.48
C VAL A 496 33.73 21.02 -86.94
N GLY A 497 32.47 21.33 -87.23
CA GLY A 497 31.98 21.70 -88.56
C GLY A 497 30.58 22.27 -88.49
N LEU A 498 30.19 23.03 -89.51
CA LEU A 498 28.84 23.62 -89.61
C LEU A 498 27.79 22.57 -89.99
N GLY A 499 26.55 22.80 -89.58
CA GLY A 499 25.39 21.98 -89.95
C GLY A 499 24.66 21.36 -88.75
N SER A 500 23.66 20.53 -89.06
CA SER A 500 22.74 19.94 -88.08
C SER A 500 23.07 18.46 -87.82
N THR A 501 22.96 18.00 -86.58
CA THR A 501 23.06 16.58 -86.24
C THR A 501 22.07 16.17 -85.16
N SER A 502 21.47 14.99 -85.30
CA SER A 502 20.57 14.44 -84.29
C SER A 502 21.35 13.59 -83.28
N LEU A 503 21.37 14.03 -82.03
CA LEU A 503 21.87 13.26 -80.89
C LEU A 503 20.75 12.38 -80.34
N LYS A 504 20.73 11.10 -80.73
CA LYS A 504 19.84 10.10 -80.13
C LYS A 504 20.59 9.27 -79.09
N ILE A 505 20.20 9.42 -77.83
CA ILE A 505 20.70 8.62 -76.72
C ILE A 505 19.67 7.55 -76.42
N THR A 506 20.07 6.29 -76.57
CA THR A 506 19.23 5.14 -76.25
C THR A 506 19.90 4.33 -75.16
N ALA A 507 19.21 4.10 -74.04
CA ALA A 507 19.68 3.29 -72.94
C ALA A 507 18.48 2.56 -72.32
N ALA A 508 18.66 1.32 -71.87
CA ALA A 508 17.64 0.55 -71.14
C ALA A 508 16.21 0.58 -71.74
N GLY A 509 16.07 0.59 -73.06
CA GLY A 509 14.78 0.60 -73.75
C GLY A 509 14.08 1.96 -73.89
N SER A 510 14.68 3.04 -73.36
CA SER A 510 14.20 4.42 -73.49
C SER A 510 15.16 5.24 -74.36
N SER A 511 14.65 6.23 -75.09
CA SER A 511 15.50 7.12 -75.89
C SER A 511 15.17 8.60 -75.71
N ALA A 512 16.19 9.43 -75.58
CA ALA A 512 16.11 10.88 -75.73
C ALA A 512 16.74 11.28 -77.06
N SER A 513 16.15 12.23 -77.77
CA SER A 513 16.73 12.79 -78.99
C SER A 513 16.71 14.30 -78.96
N VAL A 514 17.79 14.92 -79.44
CA VAL A 514 17.87 16.37 -79.66
C VAL A 514 18.64 16.66 -80.94
N GLU A 515 18.19 17.63 -81.72
CA GLU A 515 18.94 18.15 -82.86
C GLU A 515 19.90 19.23 -82.39
N VAL A 516 21.12 19.23 -82.92
CA VAL A 516 22.14 20.21 -82.59
C VAL A 516 22.59 20.89 -83.86
N ASP A 517 22.39 22.20 -83.90
CA ASP A 517 22.71 23.07 -85.02
C ASP A 517 24.01 23.82 -84.70
N VAL A 518 25.07 23.48 -85.44
CA VAL A 518 26.34 24.18 -85.35
C VAL A 518 26.34 25.34 -86.32
N VAL A 519 26.36 26.54 -85.77
CA VAL A 519 26.31 27.81 -86.51
C VAL A 519 27.66 28.53 -86.45
N PRO A 520 27.95 29.43 -87.40
CA PRO A 520 29.18 30.23 -87.35
C PRO A 520 29.27 31.02 -86.05
N SER A 521 30.48 31.09 -85.50
CA SER A 521 30.80 31.97 -84.38
C SER A 521 30.56 33.42 -84.85
N ARG A 522 29.66 34.14 -84.17
CA ARG A 522 29.43 35.57 -84.44
C ARG A 522 30.54 36.42 -83.86
#